data_AF-A0A522DR92-F1
#
_entry.id   AF-A0A522DR92-F1
#
_cell.length_a   1.000
_cell.length_b   1.000
_cell.length_c   1.000
_cell.angle_alpha   90.00
_cell.angle_beta   90.00
_cell.angle_gamma   90.00
#
_symmetry.space_group_name_H-M   'P 1'
#
loop_
_entity.id
_entity.type
_entity.pdbx_description
1 polymer ?
#
loop_
_entity_poly.entity_id
_entity_poly.type
_entity_poly.pdbx_seq_one_letter_code
_entity_poly.pdbx_strand_id
1 'polypeptide(L)'
;MKNLNSLALAVSLLAGAQSAYALTPWANGSPNITVYTSGGAAQDKAYGQVVTTTLAAPGSVDIFGDVDPATGSVGARWTAYYFTGNANLGSGLAGKKILLEKRSYGAAGYGVVPVVALKPLEHLKIAGLPKTAWDANGTQQWKKTIDSSNASTYLIKKVSDGGFLGVDPDILLKPGTENYPEQVNELTTG
;
A
#
# COMPACT_ATOMS: atom_id res chain seq x y z
N MET A 1 -69.72 -19.68 15.13
CA MET A 1 -68.41 -20.38 15.08
C MET A 1 -67.69 -19.90 13.82
N LYS A 2 -66.91 -18.82 13.96
CA LYS A 2 -65.42 -18.75 13.99
C LYS A 2 -64.79 -18.72 12.60
N ASN A 3 -64.24 -17.54 12.29
CA ASN A 3 -63.53 -17.10 11.10
C ASN A 3 -62.36 -18.01 10.74
N LEU A 4 -62.21 -18.33 9.45
CA LEU A 4 -61.03 -19.00 8.90
C LEU A 4 -60.03 -17.94 8.43
N ASN A 5 -59.11 -17.56 9.32
CA ASN A 5 -57.88 -16.85 8.96
C ASN A 5 -56.80 -17.90 8.64
N SER A 6 -56.53 -18.17 7.37
CA SER A 6 -55.33 -18.95 6.98
C SER A 6 -54.22 -18.00 6.56
N LEU A 7 -53.34 -17.71 7.52
CA LEU A 7 -52.08 -17.01 7.32
C LEU A 7 -51.17 -17.90 6.46
N ALA A 8 -50.91 -17.51 5.21
CA ALA A 8 -49.96 -18.24 4.36
C ALA A 8 -48.53 -17.92 4.80
N LEU A 9 -47.81 -18.93 5.30
CA LEU A 9 -46.37 -18.88 5.57
C LEU A 9 -45.60 -18.68 4.26
N ALA A 10 -45.07 -17.48 4.03
CA ALA A 10 -44.02 -17.25 3.05
C ALA A 10 -42.67 -17.66 3.65
N VAL A 11 -42.37 -18.95 3.60
CA VAL A 11 -41.01 -19.47 3.79
C VAL A 11 -40.38 -19.61 2.42
N SER A 12 -39.53 -18.66 2.04
CA SER A 12 -38.35 -18.87 1.15
C SER A 12 -37.88 -17.54 0.56
N LEU A 13 -37.04 -16.80 1.29
CA LEU A 13 -36.12 -15.81 0.69
C LEU A 13 -34.98 -15.45 1.65
N LEU A 14 -34.47 -16.45 2.38
CA LEU A 14 -33.09 -16.38 2.88
C LEU A 14 -32.18 -17.11 1.87
N ALA A 15 -32.29 -16.68 0.61
CA ALA A 15 -31.29 -16.98 -0.40
C ALA A 15 -30.03 -16.23 0.03
N GLY A 16 -29.11 -16.97 0.64
CA GLY A 16 -27.72 -16.64 0.92
C GLY A 16 -27.44 -15.16 1.12
N ALA A 17 -27.17 -14.77 2.38
CA ALA A 17 -26.14 -13.77 2.59
C ALA A 17 -24.88 -14.28 1.90
N GLN A 18 -24.71 -13.96 0.62
CA GLN A 18 -23.43 -14.02 -0.02
C GLN A 18 -22.55 -13.19 0.89
N SER A 19 -21.65 -13.85 1.59
CA SER A 19 -20.50 -13.18 2.19
C SER A 19 -19.90 -12.40 1.04
N ALA A 20 -20.18 -11.10 0.99
CA ALA A 20 -19.48 -10.20 0.12
C ALA A 20 -18.05 -10.30 0.63
N TYR A 21 -17.26 -11.18 0.01
CA TYR A 21 -15.82 -11.15 0.13
C TYR A 21 -15.47 -9.70 -0.11
N ALA A 22 -14.98 -9.04 0.94
CA ALA A 22 -14.65 -7.63 0.94
C ALA A 22 -13.77 -7.35 -0.28
N LEU A 23 -14.40 -6.93 -1.38
CA LEU A 23 -13.71 -6.65 -2.62
C LEU A 23 -12.82 -5.46 -2.31
N THR A 24 -11.53 -5.75 -2.18
CA THR A 24 -10.50 -4.72 -2.21
C THR A 24 -10.75 -3.87 -3.47
N PRO A 25 -10.62 -2.53 -3.41
CA PRO A 25 -11.04 -1.63 -4.50
C PRO A 25 -10.32 -1.87 -5.83
N TRP A 26 -9.21 -2.60 -5.81
CA TRP A 26 -8.36 -2.85 -6.96
C TRP A 26 -8.71 -4.15 -7.68
N ALA A 27 -8.55 -4.12 -9.01
CA ALA A 27 -8.96 -5.19 -9.90
C ALA A 27 -8.40 -6.57 -9.48
N ASN A 28 -9.31 -7.54 -9.31
CA ASN A 28 -9.03 -8.98 -9.37
C ASN A 28 -8.30 -9.63 -8.16
N GLY A 29 -8.47 -9.14 -6.93
CA GLY A 29 -8.12 -9.87 -5.69
C GLY A 29 -6.68 -9.68 -5.20
N SER A 30 -6.20 -10.54 -4.28
CA SER A 30 -4.88 -10.36 -3.63
C SER A 30 -3.70 -10.34 -4.61
N PRO A 31 -2.64 -9.56 -4.34
CA PRO A 31 -1.44 -9.53 -5.16
C PRO A 31 -0.76 -10.91 -5.18
N ASN A 32 -0.22 -11.28 -6.34
CA ASN A 32 0.65 -12.46 -6.49
C ASN A 32 2.07 -12.17 -5.99
N ILE A 33 2.51 -10.92 -6.15
CA ILE A 33 3.85 -10.46 -5.79
C ILE A 33 3.68 -9.17 -5.01
N THR A 34 4.39 -9.05 -3.89
CA THR A 34 4.44 -7.81 -3.11
C THR A 34 5.89 -7.47 -2.83
N VAL A 35 6.30 -6.27 -3.20
CA VAL A 35 7.63 -5.72 -2.94
C VAL A 35 7.49 -4.46 -2.10
N TYR A 36 8.19 -4.42 -0.99
CA TYR A 36 8.25 -3.28 -0.10
C TYR A 36 9.59 -2.60 -0.25
N THR A 37 9.58 -1.32 -0.52
CA THR A 37 10.81 -0.54 -0.69
C THR A 37 10.80 0.67 0.20
N SER A 38 11.99 1.14 0.58
CA SER A 38 12.13 2.32 1.44
C SER A 38 13.25 3.21 0.94
N GLY A 39 13.22 4.50 1.29
CA GLY A 39 14.34 5.41 1.03
C GLY A 39 13.93 6.79 0.54
N GLY A 40 14.88 7.50 -0.06
CA GLY A 40 14.71 8.91 -0.41
C GLY A 40 13.52 9.21 -1.34
N ALA A 41 12.81 10.30 -1.06
CA ALA A 41 11.65 10.75 -1.86
C ALA A 41 12.04 11.30 -3.24
N ALA A 42 13.32 11.64 -3.46
CA ALA A 42 13.82 12.20 -4.71
C ALA A 42 13.55 11.29 -5.93
N GLN A 43 13.37 9.98 -5.71
CA GLN A 43 13.10 9.01 -6.76
C GLN A 43 11.61 8.70 -6.95
N ASP A 44 10.72 9.17 -6.06
CA ASP A 44 9.31 8.75 -6.03
C ASP A 44 8.58 9.06 -7.35
N LYS A 45 8.89 10.21 -7.97
CA LYS A 45 8.32 10.58 -9.28
C LYS A 45 8.75 9.61 -10.39
N ALA A 46 10.05 9.29 -10.45
CA ALA A 46 10.59 8.36 -11.44
C ALA A 46 10.06 6.94 -11.20
N TYR A 47 9.98 6.53 -9.93
CA TYR A 47 9.41 5.26 -9.50
C TYR A 47 7.97 5.10 -9.99
N GLY A 48 7.11 6.07 -9.68
CA GLY A 48 5.71 6.06 -10.14
C GLY A 48 5.59 6.10 -11.67
N GLN A 49 6.47 6.85 -12.35
CA GLN A 49 6.49 6.88 -13.82
C GLN A 49 6.86 5.52 -14.43
N VAL A 50 7.88 4.84 -13.92
CA VAL A 50 8.27 3.50 -14.40
C VAL A 50 7.14 2.49 -14.18
N VAL A 51 6.48 2.55 -13.02
CA VAL A 51 5.32 1.70 -12.74
C VAL A 51 4.22 1.93 -13.78
N THR A 52 3.81 3.17 -13.98
CA THR A 52 2.65 3.50 -14.83
C THR A 52 2.91 3.36 -16.32
N THR A 53 4.14 3.56 -16.78
CA THR A 53 4.48 3.58 -18.22
C THR A 53 5.10 2.30 -18.74
N THR A 54 5.75 1.52 -17.86
CA THR A 54 6.56 0.37 -18.27
C THR A 54 6.06 -0.92 -17.63
N LEU A 55 5.94 -0.95 -16.30
CA LEU A 55 5.68 -2.21 -15.58
C LEU A 55 4.21 -2.63 -15.62
N ALA A 56 3.29 -1.66 -15.59
CA ALA A 56 1.87 -1.95 -15.58
C ALA A 56 1.30 -2.16 -16.98
N ALA A 57 0.36 -3.09 -17.08
CA ALA A 57 -0.54 -3.17 -18.22
C ALA A 57 -1.40 -1.88 -18.28
N PRO A 58 -1.71 -1.36 -19.48
CA PRO A 58 -2.49 -0.14 -19.63
C PRO A 58 -3.80 -0.15 -18.85
N GLY A 59 -4.09 0.92 -18.12
CA GLY A 59 -5.34 1.08 -17.34
C GLY A 59 -5.48 0.19 -16.11
N SER A 60 -4.43 -0.54 -15.71
CA SER A 60 -4.50 -1.49 -14.60
C SER A 60 -4.00 -0.96 -13.25
N VAL A 61 -3.49 0.28 -13.20
CA VAL A 61 -2.83 0.82 -12.01
C VAL A 61 -3.83 1.44 -11.05
N ASP A 62 -3.86 0.94 -9.82
CA ASP A 62 -4.43 1.59 -8.66
C ASP A 62 -3.31 2.15 -7.75
N ILE A 63 -3.43 3.42 -7.36
CA ILE A 63 -2.45 4.11 -6.51
C ILE A 63 -3.06 4.37 -5.13
N PHE A 64 -2.35 4.00 -4.08
CA PHE A 64 -2.70 4.21 -2.68
C PHE A 64 -1.68 5.13 -2.04
N GLY A 65 -2.14 6.17 -1.35
CA GLY A 65 -1.27 7.06 -0.59
C GLY A 65 -1.76 7.25 0.83
N ASP A 66 -0.84 7.47 1.76
CA ASP A 66 -1.22 8.08 3.02
C ASP A 66 -1.59 9.56 2.80
N VAL A 67 -2.34 10.15 3.73
CA VAL A 67 -2.41 11.61 3.86
C VAL A 67 -1.66 11.96 5.12
N ASP A 68 -0.59 12.74 4.98
CA ASP A 68 0.15 13.25 6.13
C ASP A 68 -0.76 14.23 6.90
N PRO A 69 -1.11 13.95 8.16
CA PRO A 69 -1.99 14.83 8.94
C PRO A 69 -1.37 16.21 9.19
N ALA A 70 -0.04 16.35 9.13
CA ALA A 70 0.63 17.64 9.37
C ALA A 70 0.58 18.56 8.14
N THR A 71 0.74 18.01 6.94
CA THR A 71 0.86 18.81 5.70
C THR A 71 -0.33 18.66 4.75
N GLY A 72 -1.18 17.65 4.94
CA GLY A 72 -2.23 17.26 4.00
C GLY A 72 -1.71 16.61 2.71
N SER A 73 -0.40 16.38 2.61
CA SER A 73 0.24 15.82 1.42
C SER A 73 -0.15 14.35 1.24
N VAL A 74 -0.54 13.98 0.02
CA VAL A 74 -0.89 12.59 -0.31
C VAL A 74 0.36 11.85 -0.77
N GLY A 75 0.62 10.67 -0.19
CA GLY A 75 1.71 9.77 -0.55
C GLY A 75 3.09 10.21 -0.06
N ALA A 76 3.16 11.20 0.83
CA ALA A 76 4.41 11.78 1.30
C ALA A 76 5.24 10.81 2.16
N ARG A 77 4.58 9.92 2.91
CA ARG A 77 5.25 8.93 3.77
C ARG A 77 5.21 7.55 3.16
N TRP A 78 4.06 7.18 2.60
CA TRP A 78 3.84 5.88 1.97
C TRP A 78 3.00 6.00 0.70
N THR A 79 3.48 5.39 -0.38
CA THR A 79 2.73 5.21 -1.61
C THR A 79 2.81 3.76 -2.07
N ALA A 80 1.70 3.16 -2.47
CA ALA A 80 1.67 1.83 -3.05
C ALA A 80 0.98 1.82 -4.42
N TYR A 81 1.55 1.06 -5.33
CA TYR A 81 1.02 0.85 -6.68
C TYR A 81 0.62 -0.60 -6.82
N TYR A 82 -0.66 -0.83 -7.04
CA TYR A 82 -1.18 -2.14 -7.37
C TYR A 82 -1.54 -2.18 -8.85
N PHE A 83 -1.06 -3.19 -9.57
CA PHE A 83 -1.29 -3.28 -11.02
C PHE A 83 -1.18 -4.71 -11.55
N THR A 84 -1.63 -4.89 -12.79
CA THR A 84 -1.33 -6.12 -13.56
C THR A 84 -0.04 -5.93 -14.33
N GLY A 85 0.92 -6.84 -14.23
CA GLY A 85 2.18 -6.77 -14.95
C GLY A 85 1.98 -6.77 -16.46
N ASN A 86 2.70 -5.90 -17.16
CA ASN A 86 2.63 -5.74 -18.61
C ASN A 86 3.00 -7.04 -19.33
N ALA A 87 2.35 -7.32 -20.45
CA ALA A 87 2.56 -8.53 -21.25
C ALA A 87 3.97 -8.65 -21.85
N ASN A 88 4.68 -7.52 -21.97
CA ASN A 88 6.07 -7.49 -22.44
C ASN A 88 7.10 -7.86 -21.35
N LEU A 89 6.67 -8.04 -20.10
CA LEU A 89 7.55 -8.52 -19.02
C LEU A 89 7.81 -10.03 -19.17
N GLY A 90 8.83 -10.54 -18.48
CA GLY A 90 9.07 -11.98 -18.40
C GLY A 90 7.88 -12.74 -17.80
N SER A 91 7.79 -14.05 -18.09
CA SER A 91 6.68 -14.91 -17.67
C SER A 91 6.42 -14.95 -16.15
N GLY A 92 7.42 -14.61 -15.34
CA GLY A 92 7.29 -14.46 -13.89
C GLY A 92 6.47 -13.24 -13.45
N LEU A 93 6.33 -12.21 -14.30
CA LEU A 93 5.68 -10.93 -13.99
C LEU A 93 4.50 -10.61 -14.91
N ALA A 94 4.56 -11.00 -16.18
CA ALA A 94 3.51 -10.72 -17.15
C ALA A 94 2.15 -11.28 -16.68
N GLY A 95 1.12 -10.42 -16.68
CA GLY A 95 -0.23 -10.76 -16.24
C GLY A 95 -0.39 -11.03 -14.74
N LYS A 96 0.68 -10.95 -13.93
CA LYS A 96 0.60 -11.12 -12.48
C LYS A 96 0.08 -9.85 -11.82
N LYS A 97 -0.65 -10.01 -10.72
CA LYS A 97 -1.03 -8.89 -9.85
C LYS A 97 0.14 -8.54 -8.95
N ILE A 98 0.65 -7.33 -9.08
CA ILE A 98 1.87 -6.87 -8.40
C ILE A 98 1.51 -5.70 -7.51
N LEU A 99 1.95 -5.76 -6.27
CA LEU A 99 1.95 -4.65 -5.33
C LEU A 99 3.38 -4.15 -5.15
N LEU A 100 3.65 -2.94 -5.60
CA LEU A 100 4.91 -2.25 -5.37
C LEU A 100 4.67 -1.10 -4.39
N GLU A 101 5.21 -1.21 -3.19
CA GLU A 101 5.12 -0.19 -2.16
C GLU A 101 6.44 0.56 -2.04
N LYS A 102 6.33 1.88 -1.89
CA LYS A 102 7.44 2.80 -1.66
C LYS A 102 7.15 3.61 -0.41
N ARG A 103 7.97 3.39 0.60
CA ARG A 103 8.08 4.19 1.82
C ARG A 103 9.13 5.29 1.62
N SER A 104 8.75 6.53 1.91
CA SER A 104 9.64 7.70 1.85
C SER A 104 9.92 8.33 3.21
N TYR A 105 9.20 7.88 4.24
CA TYR A 105 9.33 8.36 5.61
C TYR A 105 10.74 8.08 6.17
N GLY A 106 11.49 9.09 6.62
CA GLY A 106 12.88 8.93 7.07
C GLY A 106 13.96 9.02 5.97
N ALA A 107 13.56 9.31 4.73
CA ALA A 107 14.46 9.62 3.63
C ALA A 107 15.54 8.53 3.35
N ALA A 108 16.68 8.94 2.80
CA ALA A 108 17.69 8.06 2.23
C ALA A 108 18.34 7.11 3.26
N GLY A 109 18.55 7.56 4.50
CA GLY A 109 19.12 6.70 5.55
C GLY A 109 18.20 5.55 5.97
N TYR A 110 16.88 5.78 5.94
CA TYR A 110 15.89 4.72 6.15
C TYR A 110 15.67 3.83 4.91
N GLY A 111 16.34 4.09 3.79
CA GLY A 111 16.34 3.21 2.63
C GLY A 111 17.32 2.06 2.77
N VAL A 112 18.59 2.35 3.04
CA VAL A 112 19.66 1.33 3.00
C VAL A 112 19.89 0.70 4.37
N VAL A 113 19.95 1.49 5.44
CA VAL A 113 20.33 0.99 6.77
C VAL A 113 19.37 -0.11 7.26
N PRO A 114 18.04 0.04 7.16
CA PRO A 114 17.12 -1.00 7.62
C PRO A 114 17.19 -2.28 6.80
N VAL A 115 17.52 -2.20 5.52
CA VAL A 115 17.70 -3.37 4.65
C VAL A 115 18.92 -4.17 5.10
N VAL A 116 20.07 -3.50 5.27
CA VAL A 116 21.32 -4.14 5.70
C VAL A 116 21.21 -4.70 7.12
N ALA A 117 20.53 -3.97 8.01
CA ALA A 117 20.33 -4.38 9.40
C ALA A 117 19.16 -5.38 9.61
N LEU A 118 18.46 -5.78 8.54
CA LEU A 118 17.25 -6.60 8.60
C LEU A 118 16.21 -6.04 9.59
N LYS A 119 16.13 -4.71 9.69
CA LYS A 119 15.25 -4.01 10.63
C LYS A 119 13.87 -3.81 9.98
N PRO A 120 12.78 -4.32 10.58
CA PRO A 120 11.44 -4.06 10.09
C PRO A 120 11.08 -2.58 10.19
N LEU A 121 10.38 -2.08 9.18
CA LEU A 121 9.81 -0.73 9.11
C LEU A 121 8.30 -0.81 8.87
N GLU A 122 7.62 0.29 9.15
CA GLU A 122 6.23 0.48 8.74
C GLU A 122 6.10 0.63 7.24
N HIS A 123 5.33 -0.27 6.63
CA HIS A 123 4.96 -0.23 5.23
C HIS A 123 3.44 -0.19 5.06
N LEU A 124 2.98 0.41 3.96
CA LEU A 124 1.55 0.50 3.68
C LEU A 124 0.94 -0.89 3.45
N LYS A 125 -0.06 -1.22 4.26
CA LYS A 125 -0.88 -2.41 4.12
C LYS A 125 -2.12 -2.06 3.33
N ILE A 126 -2.17 -2.52 2.09
CA ILE A 126 -3.40 -2.47 1.31
C ILE A 126 -4.06 -3.85 1.21
N ALA A 127 -3.27 -4.92 1.05
CA ALA A 127 -3.80 -6.28 0.90
C ALA A 127 -4.74 -6.67 2.05
N GLY A 128 -5.95 -7.12 1.71
CA GLY A 128 -6.98 -7.54 2.66
C GLY A 128 -7.86 -6.41 3.21
N LEU A 129 -7.64 -5.14 2.83
CA LEU A 129 -8.52 -4.03 3.24
C LEU A 129 -9.64 -3.79 2.20
N PRO A 130 -10.90 -3.59 2.64
CA PRO A 130 -12.01 -3.31 1.74
C PRO A 130 -11.88 -1.95 1.07
N LYS A 131 -12.63 -1.74 -0.02
CA LYS A 131 -12.74 -0.43 -0.69
C LYS A 131 -13.17 0.69 0.26
N THR A 132 -14.09 0.37 1.18
CA THR A 132 -14.60 1.31 2.19
C THR A 132 -13.57 1.77 3.21
N ALA A 133 -12.39 1.13 3.27
CA ALA A 133 -11.29 1.60 4.11
C ALA A 133 -10.57 2.83 3.52
N TRP A 134 -10.76 3.09 2.23
CA TRP A 134 -10.03 4.13 1.49
C TRP A 134 -10.96 5.24 0.99
N ASP A 135 -10.44 6.45 1.01
CA ASP A 135 -11.10 7.63 0.47
C ASP A 135 -10.66 7.83 -0.99
N ALA A 136 -11.59 8.13 -1.90
CA ALA A 136 -11.24 8.37 -3.31
C ALA A 136 -10.44 9.67 -3.46
N ASN A 137 -9.39 9.63 -4.29
CA ASN A 137 -8.57 10.79 -4.64
C ASN A 137 -8.53 11.08 -6.15
N GLY A 138 -9.29 10.31 -6.94
CA GLY A 138 -9.33 10.40 -8.40
C GLY A 138 -9.65 9.03 -9.00
N THR A 139 -9.56 8.94 -10.34
CA THR A 139 -9.69 7.66 -11.04
C THR A 139 -8.56 6.73 -10.62
N GLN A 140 -8.89 5.57 -10.05
CA GLN A 140 -7.94 4.56 -9.56
C GLN A 140 -6.90 5.13 -8.58
N GLN A 141 -7.28 6.16 -7.82
CA GLN A 141 -6.45 6.77 -6.81
C GLN A 141 -7.19 6.81 -5.48
N TRP A 142 -6.49 6.40 -4.43
CA TRP A 142 -7.05 6.10 -3.12
C TRP A 142 -6.14 6.69 -2.07
N LYS A 143 -6.72 7.22 -1.00
CA LYS A 143 -5.97 7.82 0.09
C LYS A 143 -6.57 7.49 1.45
N LYS A 144 -5.74 7.58 2.48
CA LYS A 144 -6.21 7.57 3.87
C LYS A 144 -5.32 8.40 4.78
N THR A 145 -5.90 9.21 5.64
CA THR A 145 -5.15 9.83 6.74
C THR A 145 -4.73 8.74 7.72
N ILE A 146 -3.42 8.55 7.88
CA ILE A 146 -2.85 7.53 8.76
C ILE A 146 -2.13 8.21 9.92
N ASP A 147 -2.51 7.85 11.13
CA ASP A 147 -1.97 8.33 12.40
C ASP A 147 -1.91 7.17 13.42
N SER A 148 -1.43 7.46 14.63
CA SER A 148 -1.27 6.44 15.69
C SER A 148 -2.59 5.75 16.09
N SER A 149 -3.75 6.37 15.86
CA SER A 149 -5.05 5.78 16.21
C SER A 149 -5.49 4.66 15.27
N ASN A 150 -5.02 4.68 14.02
CA ASN A 150 -5.43 3.73 12.99
C ASN A 150 -4.26 2.99 12.32
N ALA A 151 -3.02 3.27 12.73
CA ALA A 151 -1.80 2.73 12.13
C ALA A 151 -1.80 1.20 12.04
N SER A 152 -2.27 0.47 13.06
CA SER A 152 -2.33 -0.99 13.06
C SER A 152 -3.25 -1.59 11.98
N THR A 153 -4.18 -0.79 11.45
CA THR A 153 -5.07 -1.20 10.36
C THR A 153 -4.40 -1.04 9.01
N TYR A 154 -3.70 0.07 8.79
CA TYR A 154 -3.17 0.49 7.49
C TYR A 154 -1.67 0.28 7.30
N LEU A 155 -0.94 -0.05 8.37
CA LEU A 155 0.50 -0.29 8.34
C LEU A 155 0.82 -1.70 8.82
N ILE A 156 1.92 -2.24 8.31
CA ILE A 156 2.53 -3.49 8.78
C ILE A 156 4.03 -3.28 8.99
N LYS A 157 4.59 -4.00 9.96
CA LYS A 157 6.05 -4.10 10.12
C LYS A 157 6.59 -5.13 9.14
N LYS A 158 7.50 -4.72 8.25
CA LYS A 158 8.23 -5.63 7.38
C LYS A 158 9.62 -5.09 7.07
N VAL A 159 10.59 -5.97 6.88
CA VAL A 159 11.88 -5.59 6.31
C VAL A 159 11.67 -5.23 4.84
N SER A 160 12.17 -4.07 4.41
CA SER A 160 12.09 -3.70 2.99
C SER A 160 12.88 -4.69 2.14
N ASP A 161 12.31 -5.08 0.99
CA ASP A 161 12.96 -5.93 -0.01
C ASP A 161 14.04 -5.16 -0.79
N GLY A 162 14.00 -3.82 -0.76
CA GLY A 162 14.99 -2.95 -1.39
C GLY A 162 15.03 -1.55 -0.78
N GLY A 163 16.20 -0.92 -0.89
CA GLY A 163 16.50 0.39 -0.33
C GLY A 163 16.96 1.38 -1.39
N PHE A 164 16.45 2.60 -1.34
CA PHE A 164 16.79 3.68 -2.26
C PHE A 164 17.64 4.74 -1.58
N LEU A 165 18.87 4.88 -2.07
CA LEU A 165 19.76 5.95 -1.66
C LEU A 165 19.64 7.14 -2.63
N GLY A 166 19.39 8.33 -2.08
CA GLY A 166 19.35 9.59 -2.82
C GLY A 166 20.57 10.48 -2.60
N VAL A 167 21.60 9.96 -1.91
CA VAL A 167 22.83 10.66 -1.53
C VAL A 167 24.04 9.78 -1.84
N ASP A 168 25.23 10.36 -1.81
CA ASP A 168 26.47 9.57 -1.97
C ASP A 168 26.60 8.56 -0.81
N PRO A 169 26.88 7.26 -1.09
CA PRO A 169 27.05 6.23 -0.06
C PRO A 169 28.13 6.57 0.97
N ASP A 170 29.18 7.29 0.59
CA ASP A 170 30.27 7.68 1.50
C ASP A 170 29.80 8.71 2.53
N ILE A 171 28.75 9.48 2.22
CA ILE A 171 28.15 10.45 3.14
C ILE A 171 27.17 9.74 4.07
N LEU A 172 26.49 8.68 3.63
CA LEU A 172 25.52 7.93 4.45
C LEU A 172 26.16 7.27 5.68
N LEU A 173 27.37 6.75 5.54
CA LEU A 173 28.06 5.97 6.58
C LEU A 173 28.92 6.81 7.52
N LYS A 174 29.01 8.13 7.30
CA LYS A 174 29.88 9.00 8.10
C LYS A 174 29.17 9.42 9.40
N PRO A 175 29.67 9.01 10.58
CA PRO A 175 29.09 9.41 11.86
C PRO A 175 29.03 10.93 11.99
N GLY A 176 27.88 11.47 12.41
CA GLY A 176 27.70 12.92 12.62
C GLY A 176 27.43 13.75 11.36
N THR A 177 27.04 13.12 10.24
CA THR A 177 26.51 13.84 9.07
C THR A 177 24.98 13.85 9.08
N GLU A 178 24.37 14.86 8.44
CA GLU A 178 22.93 15.07 8.30
C GLU A 178 22.16 13.90 7.64
N ASN A 179 22.88 12.89 7.13
CA ASN A 179 22.32 11.71 6.46
C ASN A 179 22.17 10.49 7.35
N TYR A 180 22.62 10.53 8.62
CA TYR A 180 22.14 9.60 9.63
C TYR A 180 20.80 10.15 10.13
N PRO A 181 19.67 9.62 9.68
CA PRO A 181 18.38 10.24 9.94
C PRO A 181 18.13 10.21 11.44
N GLU A 182 17.57 11.31 11.96
CA GLU A 182 16.93 11.29 13.27
C GLU A 182 15.98 10.10 13.34
N GLN A 183 15.89 9.49 14.51
CA GLN A 183 15.02 8.33 14.70
C GLN A 183 13.59 8.74 14.36
N VAL A 184 13.08 8.17 13.28
CA VAL A 184 11.70 8.35 12.88
C VAL A 184 10.82 7.65 13.89
N ASN A 185 9.93 8.41 14.52
CA ASN A 185 8.89 7.86 15.37
C ASN A 185 7.91 7.06 14.52
N GLU A 186 7.92 5.75 14.73
CA GLU A 186 7.02 4.80 14.11
C GLU A 186 5.63 4.90 14.78
N LEU A 187 4.56 4.87 13.98
CA LEU A 187 3.17 5.06 14.45
C LEU A 187 2.59 3.82 15.14
N THR A 188 3.09 2.65 14.77
CA THR A 188 2.87 1.35 15.38
C THR A 188 4.08 0.98 16.21
N THR A 189 3.82 0.56 17.44
CA THR A 189 4.81 -0.11 18.26
C THR A 189 4.96 -1.55 17.79
N GLY A 190 6.21 -2.03 17.80
CA GLY A 190 6.59 -3.41 17.57
C GLY A 190 7.67 -3.78 18.58
#